data_AF-A0A1M5REJ0-F1
#
_entry.id   AF-A0A1M5REJ0-F1
#
_cell.length_a   1.000
_cell.length_b   1.000
_cell.length_c   1.000
_cell.angle_alpha   90.00
_cell.angle_beta   90.00
_cell.angle_gamma   90.00
#
_symmetry.space_group_name_H-M   'P 1'
#
loop_
_entity.id
_entity.type
_entity.pdbx_description
1 polymer ?
#
loop_
_entity_poly.entity_id
_entity_poly.type
_entity_poly.pdbx_seq_one_letter_code
_entity_poly.pdbx_strand_id
1 'polypeptide(L)'
;MFFLKFLYIIIVVFLVLCNTVIQVTGYMASGAVTDADTARHLYYLFLAALVPMIGTMAVCFVVFWLFFVYWILWLYRAIRNLRCLTTTTFSPNVAVVCSVLLPYIGHIFDVFILRDIARRQQKLLDGRGIQYTPVTGRDLVIFLAFILVGIVVAFAEIADSWSGCFAACAAMVGLMVSYLRVLRPCVEQGNMLYKLHEEDVLRAKVDEVLREREIEKAAREIQEAKFDE
;
A
#
# COMPACT_ATOMS: atom_id res chain seq x y z
N MET A 1 8.08 -2.80 -1.43
CA MET A 1 8.73 -1.47 -1.47
C MET A 1 9.37 -1.13 -2.81
N PHE A 2 10.21 -1.99 -3.41
CA PHE A 2 10.87 -1.71 -4.70
C PHE A 2 9.91 -1.18 -5.78
N PHE A 3 8.79 -1.86 -6.02
CA PHE A 3 7.73 -1.44 -6.93
C PHE A 3 7.20 -0.01 -6.71
N LEU A 4 7.10 0.46 -5.46
CA LEU A 4 6.63 1.82 -5.15
C LEU A 4 7.68 2.89 -5.50
N LYS A 5 8.97 2.58 -5.34
CA LYS A 5 10.06 3.46 -5.79
C LYS A 5 10.15 3.50 -7.32
N PHE A 6 9.94 2.35 -7.97
CA PHE A 6 9.92 2.26 -9.44
C PHE A 6 8.73 3.02 -10.03
N LEU A 7 7.52 2.85 -9.46
CA LEU A 7 6.32 3.59 -9.86
C LEU A 7 6.49 5.11 -9.70
N TYR A 8 7.14 5.58 -8.62
CA TYR A 8 7.48 7.00 -8.46
C TYR A 8 8.34 7.54 -9.62
N ILE A 9 9.38 6.80 -10.03
CA ILE A 9 10.25 7.19 -11.16
C ILE A 9 9.44 7.25 -12.46
N ILE A 10 8.59 6.26 -12.73
CA ILE A 10 7.76 6.26 -13.96
C ILE A 10 6.77 7.43 -13.95
N ILE A 11 6.13 7.73 -12.81
CA ILE A 11 5.23 8.89 -12.68
C ILE A 11 5.97 10.20 -13.01
N VAL A 12 7.18 10.40 -12.46
CA VAL A 12 7.98 11.60 -12.77
C VAL A 12 8.33 11.68 -14.26
N VAL A 13 8.72 10.57 -14.89
CA VAL A 13 9.01 10.52 -16.34
C VAL A 13 7.76 10.81 -17.18
N PHE A 14 6.62 10.21 -16.84
CA PHE A 14 5.33 10.45 -17.51
C PHE A 14 4.93 11.92 -17.44
N LEU A 15 5.05 12.56 -16.28
CA LEU A 15 4.73 13.98 -16.08
C LEU A 15 5.62 14.91 -16.92
N VAL A 16 6.93 14.61 -17.03
CA VAL A 16 7.84 15.35 -17.92
C VAL A 16 7.41 15.21 -19.38
N LEU A 17 7.08 14.00 -19.82
CA LEU A 17 6.62 13.73 -21.19
C LEU A 17 5.30 14.45 -21.51
N CYS A 18 4.31 14.42 -20.61
CA CYS A 18 3.06 15.15 -20.77
C CYS A 18 3.30 16.67 -20.90
N ASN A 19 4.15 17.24 -20.04
CA ASN A 19 4.49 18.66 -20.10
C ASN A 19 5.16 19.03 -21.44
N THR A 20 6.11 18.21 -21.93
CA THR A 20 6.72 18.40 -23.25
C THR A 20 5.68 18.36 -24.38
N VAL A 21 4.77 17.37 -24.37
CA VAL A 21 3.70 17.26 -25.37
C VAL A 21 2.80 18.50 -25.36
N ILE A 22 2.35 18.95 -24.18
CA ILE A 22 1.49 20.14 -24.01
C ILE A 22 2.18 21.42 -24.50
N GLN A 23 3.47 21.61 -24.18
CA GLN A 23 4.20 22.79 -24.64
C GLN A 23 4.40 22.80 -26.16
N VAL A 24 4.73 21.66 -26.76
CA VAL A 24 4.92 21.56 -28.21
C VAL A 24 3.60 21.76 -28.96
N THR A 25 2.47 21.19 -28.50
CA THR A 25 1.16 21.45 -29.11
C THR A 25 0.71 22.90 -28.93
N GLY A 26 0.88 23.48 -27.73
CA GLY A 26 0.56 24.89 -27.48
C GLY A 26 1.37 25.85 -28.35
N TYR A 27 2.67 25.58 -28.54
CA TYR A 27 3.53 26.38 -29.41
C TYR A 27 3.12 26.26 -30.90
N MET A 28 2.84 25.05 -31.39
CA MET A 28 2.31 24.86 -32.75
C MET A 28 0.95 25.53 -32.96
N ALA A 29 0.06 25.48 -31.97
CA ALA A 29 -1.27 26.10 -32.02
C ALA A 29 -1.24 27.64 -31.99
N SER A 30 -0.17 28.25 -31.46
CA SER A 30 -0.04 29.70 -31.33
C SER A 30 0.15 30.45 -32.66
N GLY A 31 0.41 29.74 -33.76
CA GLY A 31 0.72 30.35 -35.07
C GLY A 31 2.09 31.03 -35.15
N ALA A 32 2.91 30.99 -34.09
CA ALA A 32 4.25 31.59 -34.05
C ALA A 32 5.29 30.86 -34.95
N VAL A 33 4.94 29.69 -35.48
CA VAL A 33 5.80 28.89 -36.34
C VAL A 33 5.59 29.29 -37.81
N THR A 34 6.41 30.21 -38.30
CA THR A 34 6.36 30.71 -39.68
C THR A 34 7.31 30.00 -40.63
N ASP A 35 8.25 29.22 -40.11
CA ASP A 35 9.28 28.49 -40.86
C ASP A 35 9.00 26.97 -40.93
N ALA A 36 9.26 26.40 -42.10
CA ALA A 36 8.99 24.99 -42.40
C ALA A 36 9.95 24.03 -41.69
N ASP A 37 11.23 24.39 -41.55
CA ASP A 37 12.20 23.55 -40.84
C ASP A 37 11.92 23.53 -39.34
N THR A 38 11.55 24.67 -38.76
CA THR A 38 11.09 24.79 -37.37
C THR A 38 9.84 23.95 -37.11
N ALA A 39 8.83 24.02 -37.98
CA ALA A 39 7.63 23.18 -37.91
C ALA A 39 7.96 21.68 -37.95
N ARG A 40 8.90 21.28 -38.82
CA ARG A 40 9.33 19.89 -38.96
C ARG A 40 10.06 19.37 -37.70
N HIS A 41 10.93 20.18 -37.10
CA HIS A 41 11.61 19.81 -35.85
C HIS A 41 10.62 19.67 -34.67
N LEU A 42 9.63 20.57 -34.57
CA LEU A 42 8.57 20.48 -33.57
C LEU A 42 7.71 19.22 -33.74
N TYR A 43 7.39 18.84 -34.98
CA TYR A 43 6.65 17.61 -35.27
C TYR A 43 7.43 16.35 -34.88
N TYR A 44 8.75 16.30 -35.15
CA TYR A 44 9.59 15.20 -34.68
C TYR A 44 9.71 15.17 -33.15
N LEU A 45 9.84 16.33 -32.49
CA LEU A 45 9.87 16.42 -31.03
C LEU A 45 8.54 15.98 -30.40
N PHE A 46 7.41 16.36 -31.00
CA PHE A 46 6.08 15.90 -30.61
C PHE A 46 5.96 14.38 -30.66
N LEU A 47 6.31 13.75 -31.79
CA LEU A 47 6.28 12.29 -31.91
C LEU A 47 7.26 11.59 -30.96
N ALA A 48 8.46 12.14 -30.79
CA ALA A 48 9.49 11.63 -29.88
C ALA A 48 9.09 11.73 -28.40
N ALA A 49 8.20 12.65 -28.02
CA ALA A 49 7.62 12.73 -26.68
C ALA A 49 6.34 11.88 -26.55
N LEU A 50 5.47 11.89 -27.57
CA LEU A 50 4.17 11.22 -27.55
C LEU A 50 4.29 9.69 -27.48
N VAL A 51 5.19 9.07 -28.25
CA VAL A 51 5.34 7.61 -28.27
C VAL A 51 5.82 7.07 -26.90
N PRO A 52 6.86 7.64 -26.25
CA PRO A 52 7.19 7.31 -24.87
C PRO A 52 6.09 7.67 -23.85
N MET A 53 5.31 8.74 -24.07
CA MET A 53 4.20 9.10 -23.18
C MET A 53 3.12 8.00 -23.17
N ILE A 54 2.73 7.49 -24.34
CA ILE A 54 1.77 6.38 -24.46
C ILE A 54 2.35 5.10 -23.83
N GLY A 55 3.62 4.79 -24.09
CA GLY A 55 4.30 3.64 -23.49
C GLY A 55 4.38 3.70 -21.97
N THR A 56 4.75 4.85 -21.40
CA THR A 56 4.79 5.06 -19.94
C THR A 56 3.40 5.07 -19.31
N MET A 57 2.38 5.60 -19.99
CA MET A 57 0.98 5.50 -19.56
C MET A 57 0.53 4.03 -19.44
N ALA A 58 0.84 3.19 -20.43
CA ALA A 58 0.52 1.77 -20.41
C ALA A 58 1.25 1.03 -19.26
N VAL A 59 2.54 1.34 -19.03
CA VAL A 59 3.30 0.79 -17.89
C VAL A 59 2.71 1.25 -16.55
N CYS A 60 2.38 2.54 -16.40
CA CYS A 60 1.69 3.07 -15.22
C CYS A 60 0.38 2.32 -14.94
N PHE A 61 -0.44 2.09 -15.95
CA PHE A 61 -1.71 1.37 -15.83
C PHE A 61 -1.50 -0.06 -15.35
N VAL A 62 -0.57 -0.81 -15.94
CA VAL A 62 -0.25 -2.19 -15.52
C VAL A 62 0.27 -2.23 -14.08
N VAL A 63 1.20 -1.33 -13.70
CA VAL A 63 1.75 -1.29 -12.33
C VAL A 63 0.68 -0.87 -11.32
N PHE A 64 -0.23 0.05 -11.67
CA PHE A 64 -1.36 0.45 -10.84
C PHE A 64 -2.31 -0.73 -10.58
N TRP A 65 -2.66 -1.51 -11.62
CA TRP A 65 -3.48 -2.72 -11.47
C TRP A 65 -2.82 -3.79 -10.59
N LEU A 66 -1.53 -4.06 -10.79
CA LEU A 66 -0.78 -4.99 -9.95
C LEU A 66 -0.74 -4.52 -8.48
N PHE A 67 -0.55 -3.23 -8.25
CA PHE A 67 -0.61 -2.63 -6.91
C PHE A 67 -2.01 -2.77 -6.28
N PHE A 68 -3.08 -2.52 -7.03
CA PHE A 68 -4.45 -2.61 -6.56
C PHE A 68 -4.83 -4.05 -6.16
N VAL A 69 -4.51 -5.03 -7.00
CA VAL A 69 -4.72 -6.46 -6.69
C VAL A 69 -3.90 -6.89 -5.46
N TYR A 70 -2.62 -6.47 -5.39
CA TYR A 70 -1.78 -6.75 -4.23
C TYR A 70 -2.31 -6.11 -2.94
N TRP A 71 -2.80 -4.87 -3.02
CA TRP A 71 -3.39 -4.15 -1.90
C TRP A 71 -4.60 -4.89 -1.32
N ILE A 72 -5.55 -5.30 -2.16
CA ILE A 72 -6.74 -6.06 -1.75
C ILE A 72 -6.35 -7.37 -1.05
N LEU A 73 -5.44 -8.14 -1.66
CA LEU A 73 -4.98 -9.42 -1.09
C LEU A 73 -4.23 -9.23 0.22
N TRP A 74 -3.40 -8.17 0.32
CA TRP A 74 -2.70 -7.82 1.55
C TRP A 74 -3.68 -7.39 2.64
N LEU A 75 -4.61 -6.49 2.35
CA LEU A 75 -5.56 -5.93 3.31
C LEU A 75 -6.46 -7.04 3.90
N TYR A 76 -6.97 -7.92 3.05
CA TYR A 76 -7.74 -9.09 3.46
C TYR A 76 -6.94 -9.99 4.42
N ARG A 77 -5.70 -10.32 4.06
CA ARG A 77 -4.82 -11.18 4.88
C ARG A 77 -4.43 -10.50 6.19
N ALA A 78 -4.07 -9.22 6.17
CA ALA A 78 -3.67 -8.45 7.34
C ALA A 78 -4.78 -8.40 8.39
N ILE A 79 -6.02 -8.12 7.97
CA ILE A 79 -7.18 -8.10 8.87
C ILE A 79 -7.53 -9.52 9.32
N ARG A 80 -7.53 -10.52 8.43
CA ARG A 80 -7.80 -11.91 8.81
C ARG A 80 -6.81 -12.40 9.89
N ASN A 81 -5.52 -12.15 9.70
CA ASN A 81 -4.47 -12.56 10.63
C ASN A 81 -4.58 -11.79 11.96
N LEU A 82 -4.88 -10.50 11.92
CA LEU A 82 -5.10 -9.69 13.13
C LEU A 82 -6.32 -10.18 13.92
N ARG A 83 -7.37 -10.69 13.25
CA ARG A 83 -8.55 -11.29 13.89
C ARG A 83 -8.29 -12.60 14.62
N CYS A 84 -7.21 -13.31 14.33
CA CYS A 84 -6.76 -14.43 15.17
C CYS A 84 -6.25 -13.97 16.55
N LEU A 85 -5.92 -12.69 16.69
CA LEU A 85 -5.32 -12.11 17.91
C LEU A 85 -6.23 -11.10 18.62
N THR A 86 -7.12 -10.41 17.90
CA THR A 86 -8.00 -9.37 18.44
C THR A 86 -9.13 -8.96 17.46
N THR A 87 -10.32 -8.60 17.95
CA THR A 87 -11.30 -7.79 17.16
C THR A 87 -11.70 -8.36 15.79
N THR A 88 -11.58 -7.61 14.70
CA THR A 88 -11.21 -6.19 14.47
C THR A 88 -12.47 -5.31 14.47
N THR A 89 -12.41 -4.02 14.12
CA THR A 89 -13.63 -3.21 13.90
C THR A 89 -14.25 -3.53 12.53
N PHE A 90 -13.40 -3.67 11.51
CA PHE A 90 -13.81 -4.09 10.16
C PHE A 90 -13.62 -5.59 9.97
N SER A 91 -14.55 -6.27 9.29
CA SER A 91 -14.29 -7.64 8.81
C SER A 91 -13.42 -7.60 7.54
N PRO A 92 -12.68 -8.67 7.20
CA PRO A 92 -11.84 -8.69 5.99
C PRO A 92 -12.61 -8.36 4.70
N ASN A 93 -13.83 -8.90 4.57
CA ASN A 93 -14.70 -8.64 3.41
C ASN A 93 -15.19 -7.20 3.39
N VAL A 94 -15.66 -6.66 4.53
CA VAL A 94 -16.16 -5.29 4.61
C VAL A 94 -15.05 -4.28 4.34
N ALA A 95 -13.83 -4.52 4.85
CA ALA A 95 -12.69 -3.64 4.58
C ALA A 95 -12.32 -3.59 3.08
N VAL A 96 -12.27 -4.74 2.41
CA VAL A 96 -12.04 -4.80 0.95
C VAL A 96 -13.16 -4.10 0.20
N VAL A 97 -14.43 -4.35 0.54
CA VAL A 97 -15.57 -3.68 -0.10
C VAL A 97 -15.51 -2.17 0.11
N CYS A 98 -15.27 -1.67 1.32
CA CYS A 98 -15.16 -0.23 1.59
C CYS A 98 -13.99 0.42 0.85
N SER A 99 -12.85 -0.27 0.69
CA SER A 99 -11.69 0.21 -0.06
C SER A 99 -11.93 0.25 -1.58
N VAL A 100 -12.66 -0.74 -2.12
CA VAL A 100 -12.80 -0.98 -3.57
C VAL A 100 -14.07 -0.38 -4.19
N LEU A 101 -15.23 -0.50 -3.52
CA LEU A 101 -16.53 -0.27 -4.16
C LEU A 101 -16.88 1.21 -4.36
N LEU A 102 -16.16 2.11 -3.67
CA LEU A 102 -16.39 3.54 -3.69
C LEU A 102 -15.17 4.26 -4.28
N PRO A 103 -15.17 4.66 -5.56
CA PRO A 103 -14.06 5.44 -6.12
C PRO A 103 -13.89 6.74 -5.34
N TYR A 104 -12.64 7.14 -5.10
CA TYR A 104 -12.21 8.29 -4.28
C TYR A 104 -12.54 8.19 -2.78
N ILE A 105 -13.79 7.90 -2.42
CA ILE A 105 -14.25 7.80 -1.02
C ILE A 105 -13.65 6.56 -0.33
N GLY A 106 -13.39 5.47 -1.05
CA GLY A 106 -12.76 4.26 -0.52
C GLY A 106 -11.38 4.51 0.08
N HIS A 107 -10.62 5.47 -0.47
CA HIS A 107 -9.34 5.90 0.11
C HIS A 107 -9.48 6.61 1.45
N ILE A 108 -10.62 7.28 1.70
CA ILE A 108 -10.92 7.83 3.03
C ILE A 108 -11.17 6.68 4.02
N PHE A 109 -11.85 5.60 3.60
CA PHE A 109 -11.99 4.38 4.41
C PHE A 109 -10.65 3.69 4.68
N ASP A 110 -9.70 3.68 3.73
CA ASP A 110 -8.36 3.12 3.94
C ASP A 110 -7.66 3.75 5.16
N VAL A 111 -7.84 5.06 5.40
CA VAL A 111 -7.29 5.75 6.59
C VAL A 111 -7.89 5.20 7.89
N PHE A 112 -9.21 4.98 7.93
CA PHE A 112 -9.88 4.43 9.11
C PHE A 112 -9.52 2.96 9.35
N ILE A 113 -9.39 2.16 8.28
CA ILE A 113 -9.00 0.76 8.35
C ILE A 113 -7.55 0.64 8.82
N LEU A 114 -6.61 1.40 8.24
CA LEU A 114 -5.21 1.44 8.66
C LEU A 114 -5.06 1.94 10.11
N ARG A 115 -5.88 2.90 10.55
CA ARG A 115 -5.92 3.36 11.94
C ARG A 115 -6.40 2.26 12.90
N ASP A 116 -7.42 1.48 12.55
CA ASP A 116 -7.90 0.35 13.37
C ASP A 116 -6.83 -0.74 13.47
N ILE A 117 -6.21 -1.11 12.34
CA ILE A 117 -5.10 -2.07 12.27
C ILE A 117 -3.94 -1.59 13.16
N ALA A 118 -3.42 -0.38 12.94
CA ALA A 118 -2.28 0.16 13.67
C ALA A 118 -2.55 0.23 15.17
N ARG A 119 -3.70 0.78 15.60
CA ARG A 119 -4.06 0.91 17.03
C ARG A 119 -4.12 -0.46 17.73
N ARG A 120 -4.60 -1.50 17.02
CA ARG A 120 -4.72 -2.86 17.56
C ARG A 120 -3.37 -3.57 17.60
N GLN A 121 -2.56 -3.44 16.56
CA GLN A 121 -1.20 -3.99 16.52
C GLN A 121 -0.31 -3.38 17.61
N GLN A 122 -0.30 -2.06 17.74
CA GLN A 122 0.43 -1.33 18.77
C GLN A 122 0.03 -1.80 20.17
N LYS A 123 -1.27 -1.83 20.48
CA LYS A 123 -1.77 -2.31 21.79
C LYS A 123 -1.34 -3.77 22.11
N LEU A 124 -1.29 -4.65 21.11
CA LEU A 124 -0.83 -6.03 21.30
C LEU A 124 0.68 -6.12 21.54
N LEU A 125 1.48 -5.29 20.86
CA LEU A 125 2.93 -5.24 21.03
C LEU A 125 3.32 -4.56 22.36
N ASP A 126 2.64 -3.49 22.74
CA ASP A 126 2.76 -2.83 24.06
C ASP A 126 2.50 -3.83 25.18
N GLY A 127 1.39 -4.60 25.08
CA GLY A 127 1.02 -5.63 26.04
C GLY A 127 2.00 -6.82 26.12
N ARG A 128 2.88 -6.98 25.13
CA ARG A 128 3.98 -7.95 25.13
C ARG A 128 5.36 -7.32 25.44
N GLY A 129 5.42 -6.00 25.68
CA GLY A 129 6.68 -5.28 25.96
C GLY A 129 7.65 -5.19 24.77
N ILE A 130 7.15 -5.34 23.54
CA ILE A 130 7.98 -5.45 22.33
C ILE A 130 8.20 -4.06 21.72
N GLN A 131 9.43 -3.72 21.36
CA GLN A 131 9.72 -2.46 20.67
C GLN A 131 9.33 -2.52 19.18
N TYR A 132 8.70 -1.45 18.70
CA TYR A 132 8.25 -1.31 17.31
C TYR A 132 8.27 0.15 16.84
N THR A 133 8.28 0.37 15.53
CA THR A 133 8.07 1.70 14.93
C THR A 133 6.59 2.08 15.02
N PRO A 134 6.16 3.14 15.74
CA PRO A 134 4.75 3.49 15.83
C PRO A 134 4.24 4.16 14.55
N VAL A 135 2.98 3.90 14.18
CA VAL A 135 2.24 4.74 13.23
C VAL A 135 1.72 5.95 14.01
N THR A 136 2.22 7.15 13.71
CA THR A 136 1.78 8.34 14.43
C THR A 136 0.43 8.83 13.90
N GLY A 137 -0.41 9.39 14.77
CA GLY A 137 -1.67 10.03 14.35
C GLY A 137 -1.45 11.17 13.35
N ARG A 138 -0.30 11.85 13.42
CA ARG A 138 0.11 12.89 12.48
C ARG A 138 0.29 12.33 11.06
N ASP A 139 0.91 11.16 10.90
CA ASP A 139 1.14 10.57 9.57
C ASP A 139 -0.19 10.14 8.91
N LEU A 140 -1.16 9.66 9.70
CA LEU A 140 -2.54 9.39 9.23
C LEU A 140 -3.27 10.68 8.81
N VAL A 141 -3.13 11.77 9.55
CA VAL A 141 -3.71 13.08 9.18
C VAL A 141 -3.07 13.64 7.91
N ILE A 142 -1.75 13.54 7.76
CA ILE A 142 -1.03 13.94 6.54
C ILE A 142 -1.51 13.09 5.35
N PHE A 143 -1.68 11.78 5.52
CA PHE A 143 -2.18 10.90 4.47
C PHE A 143 -3.61 11.28 4.05
N LEU A 144 -4.52 11.51 5.01
CA LEU A 144 -5.88 11.98 4.73
C LEU A 144 -5.89 13.34 4.02
N ALA A 145 -5.03 14.28 4.43
CA ALA A 145 -4.93 15.59 3.79
C ALA A 145 -4.52 15.46 2.31
N PHE A 146 -3.54 14.61 2.00
CA PHE A 146 -3.13 14.36 0.61
C PHE A 146 -4.21 13.63 -0.22
N ILE A 147 -5.03 12.75 0.39
CA ILE A 147 -6.22 12.18 -0.27
C ILE A 147 -7.21 13.29 -0.64
N LEU A 148 -7.54 14.17 0.29
CA LEU A 148 -8.49 15.26 0.05
C LEU A 148 -7.97 16.25 -1.02
N VAL A 149 -6.69 16.60 -1.00
CA VAL A 149 -6.08 17.43 -2.06
C VAL A 149 -6.12 16.71 -3.41
N GLY A 150 -5.81 15.41 -3.47
CA GLY A 150 -5.91 14.63 -4.70
C GLY A 150 -7.33 14.59 -5.28
N ILE A 151 -8.35 14.48 -4.42
CA ILE A 151 -9.77 14.56 -4.82
C ILE A 151 -10.09 15.96 -5.36
N VAL A 152 -9.74 17.02 -4.63
CA VAL A 152 -10.01 18.41 -5.07
C VAL A 152 -9.36 18.70 -6.43
N VAL A 153 -8.09 18.31 -6.63
CA VAL A 153 -7.40 18.52 -7.90
C VAL A 153 -8.03 17.72 -9.05
N ALA A 154 -8.56 16.53 -8.78
CA ALA A 154 -9.23 15.71 -9.80
C ALA A 154 -10.61 16.25 -10.23
N PHE A 155 -11.34 16.94 -9.33
CA PHE A 155 -12.71 17.42 -9.61
C PHE A 155 -12.83 18.91 -9.96
N ALA A 156 -11.85 19.74 -9.59
CA ALA A 156 -11.98 21.20 -9.71
C ALA A 156 -11.50 21.78 -11.06
N GLU A 157 -11.22 20.94 -12.08
CA GLU A 157 -10.61 21.32 -13.37
C GLU A 157 -9.26 22.06 -13.26
N ILE A 158 -8.72 22.15 -12.04
CA ILE A 158 -7.48 22.85 -11.69
C ILE A 158 -6.30 22.34 -12.54
N ALA A 159 -6.30 21.06 -12.90
CA ALA A 159 -5.30 20.40 -13.74
C ALA A 159 -5.05 21.06 -15.10
N ASP A 160 -6.03 21.80 -15.65
CA ASP A 160 -5.89 22.52 -16.92
C ASP A 160 -4.96 23.75 -16.80
N SER A 161 -4.67 24.17 -15.57
CA SER A 161 -3.66 25.20 -15.28
C SER A 161 -2.29 24.58 -14.99
N TRP A 162 -1.20 25.27 -15.37
CA TRP A 162 0.17 24.86 -15.05
C TRP A 162 0.38 24.67 -13.54
N SER A 163 -0.16 25.60 -12.74
CA SER A 163 -0.23 25.53 -11.27
C SER A 163 -0.92 24.26 -10.75
N GLY A 164 -1.97 23.81 -11.44
CA GLY A 164 -2.73 22.63 -11.06
C GLY A 164 -2.09 21.32 -11.47
N CYS A 165 -1.42 21.27 -12.61
CA CYS A 165 -0.48 20.19 -12.93
C CYS A 165 0.55 20.03 -11.80
N PHE A 166 1.20 21.11 -11.36
CA PHE A 166 2.14 21.06 -10.23
C PHE A 166 1.48 20.61 -8.91
N ALA A 167 0.27 21.09 -8.61
CA ALA A 167 -0.49 20.64 -7.45
C ALA A 167 -0.86 19.15 -7.51
N ALA A 168 -1.24 18.63 -8.68
CA ALA A 168 -1.52 17.21 -8.92
C ALA A 168 -0.28 16.35 -8.65
N CYS A 169 0.87 16.75 -9.21
CA CYS A 169 2.16 16.09 -8.98
C CYS A 169 2.51 16.07 -7.50
N ALA A 170 2.44 17.21 -6.83
CA ALA A 170 2.74 17.33 -5.40
C ALA A 170 1.79 16.49 -4.54
N ALA A 171 0.50 16.43 -4.90
CA ALA A 171 -0.49 15.60 -4.23
C ALA A 171 -0.22 14.11 -4.41
N MET A 172 0.08 13.63 -5.63
CA MET A 172 0.43 12.22 -5.88
C MET A 172 1.71 11.80 -5.17
N VAL A 173 2.75 12.64 -5.18
CA VAL A 173 4.00 12.37 -4.45
C VAL A 173 3.76 12.36 -2.93
N GLY A 174 3.01 13.34 -2.42
CA GLY A 174 2.61 13.41 -1.02
C GLY A 174 1.80 12.20 -0.56
N LEU A 175 0.83 11.76 -1.38
CA LEU A 175 0.08 10.52 -1.21
C LEU A 175 1.01 9.32 -1.08
N MET A 176 1.90 9.10 -2.05
CA MET A 176 2.83 7.96 -2.02
C MET A 176 3.73 7.96 -0.78
N VAL A 177 4.29 9.11 -0.41
CA VAL A 177 5.22 9.23 0.73
C VAL A 177 4.50 9.03 2.06
N SER A 178 3.33 9.65 2.24
CA SER A 178 2.52 9.50 3.46
C SER A 178 1.95 8.09 3.59
N TYR A 179 1.46 7.49 2.50
CA TYR A 179 1.05 6.09 2.44
C TYR A 179 2.19 5.14 2.83
N LEU A 180 3.42 5.35 2.33
CA LEU A 180 4.58 4.56 2.74
C LEU A 180 4.91 4.70 4.23
N ARG A 181 4.76 5.90 4.82
CA ARG A 181 4.98 6.13 6.26
C ARG A 181 3.94 5.44 7.14
N VAL A 182 2.69 5.36 6.70
CA VAL A 182 1.62 4.67 7.44
C VAL A 182 1.66 3.15 7.23
N LEU A 183 1.82 2.70 5.98
CA LEU A 183 1.75 1.28 5.64
C LEU A 183 2.96 0.49 6.13
N ARG A 184 4.17 1.05 6.04
CA ARG A 184 5.40 0.33 6.43
C ARG A 184 5.32 -0.21 7.86
N PRO A 185 5.01 0.61 8.89
CA PRO A 185 4.93 0.09 10.24
C PRO A 185 3.76 -0.88 10.43
N CYS A 186 2.59 -0.68 9.79
CA CYS A 186 1.49 -1.65 9.83
C CYS A 186 1.89 -3.04 9.31
N VAL A 187 2.71 -3.10 8.26
CA VAL A 187 3.25 -4.35 7.70
C VAL A 187 4.30 -4.96 8.64
N GLU A 188 5.25 -4.16 9.13
CA GLU A 188 6.32 -4.62 10.02
C GLU A 188 5.75 -5.15 11.35
N GLN A 189 4.85 -4.40 11.99
CA GLN A 189 4.15 -4.81 13.22
C GLN A 189 3.27 -6.06 13.00
N GLY A 190 2.51 -6.11 11.89
CA GLY A 190 1.65 -7.25 11.58
C GLY A 190 2.42 -8.55 11.36
N ASN A 191 3.54 -8.47 10.63
CA ASN A 191 4.42 -9.62 10.41
C ASN A 191 5.08 -10.10 11.72
N MET A 192 5.46 -9.17 12.60
CA MET A 192 6.03 -9.49 13.91
C MET A 192 5.02 -10.22 14.80
N LEU A 193 3.80 -9.69 14.93
CA LEU A 193 2.73 -10.32 15.70
C LEU A 193 2.33 -11.70 15.15
N TYR A 194 2.28 -11.86 13.83
CA TYR A 194 1.93 -13.15 13.23
C TYR A 194 3.00 -14.22 13.47
N LYS A 195 4.30 -13.88 13.36
CA LYS A 195 5.40 -14.80 13.68
C LYS A 195 5.36 -15.25 15.13
N LEU A 196 5.16 -14.32 16.06
CA LEU A 196 5.05 -14.63 17.49
C LEU A 196 3.88 -15.56 17.78
N HIS A 197 2.73 -15.37 17.10
CA HIS A 197 1.60 -16.27 17.21
C HIS A 197 1.89 -17.67 16.67
N GLU A 198 2.59 -17.77 15.54
CA GLU A 198 3.01 -19.04 14.95
C GLU A 198 3.99 -19.78 15.89
N GLU A 199 4.93 -19.07 16.50
CA GLU A 199 5.81 -19.62 17.55
C GLU A 199 5.04 -20.05 18.81
N ASP A 200 4.09 -19.24 19.31
CA ASP A 200 3.25 -19.57 20.47
C ASP A 200 2.46 -20.88 20.21
N VAL A 201 1.87 -21.02 19.01
CA VAL A 201 1.11 -22.21 18.60
C VAL A 201 2.02 -23.42 18.40
N LEU A 202 3.23 -23.24 17.87
CA LEU A 202 4.20 -24.32 17.72
C LEU A 202 4.68 -24.83 19.09
N ARG A 203 4.97 -23.95 20.04
CA ARG A 203 5.36 -24.33 21.41
C ARG A 203 4.26 -25.13 22.10
N ALA A 204 3.02 -24.64 22.07
CA ALA A 204 1.88 -25.35 22.66
C ALA A 204 1.71 -26.78 22.11
N LYS A 205 1.94 -27.00 20.81
CA LYS A 205 1.91 -28.34 20.20
C LYS A 205 3.09 -29.21 20.61
N VAL A 206 4.29 -28.64 20.79
CA VAL A 206 5.45 -29.38 21.30
C VAL A 206 5.22 -29.82 22.74
N ASP A 207 4.71 -28.92 23.59
CA ASP A 207 4.38 -29.21 24.99
C ASP A 207 3.30 -30.30 25.12
N GLU A 208 2.28 -30.27 24.25
CA GLU A 208 1.25 -31.30 24.18
C GLU A 208 1.82 -32.69 23.81
N VAL A 209 2.66 -32.77 22.78
CA VAL A 209 3.32 -34.02 22.36
C VAL A 209 4.33 -34.54 23.40
N LEU A 210 5.01 -33.66 24.13
CA LEU A 210 5.89 -34.05 25.24
C LEU A 210 5.07 -34.67 26.38
N ARG A 211 3.96 -34.02 26.78
CA ARG A 211 3.05 -34.55 27.80
C ARG A 211 2.46 -35.91 27.42
N GLU A 212 2.07 -36.10 26.15
CA GLU A 212 1.59 -37.40 25.66
C GLU A 212 2.67 -38.50 25.80
N ARG A 213 3.93 -38.19 25.46
CA ARG A 213 5.06 -39.12 25.61
C ARG A 213 5.38 -39.45 27.07
N GLU A 214 5.24 -38.48 27.98
CA GLU A 214 5.41 -38.72 29.42
C GLU A 214 4.32 -39.65 29.96
N ILE A 215 3.06 -39.45 29.54
CA ILE A 215 1.94 -40.33 29.89
C ILE A 215 2.15 -41.75 29.32
N GLU A 216 2.56 -41.88 28.06
CA GLU A 216 2.91 -43.19 27.48
C GLU A 216 4.04 -43.89 28.24
N LYS A 217 5.09 -43.16 28.63
CA LYS A 217 6.23 -43.71 29.36
C LYS A 217 5.81 -44.20 30.74
N ALA A 218 5.06 -43.38 31.49
CA ALA A 218 4.52 -43.77 32.79
C ALA A 218 3.56 -44.98 32.68
N ALA A 219 2.76 -45.06 31.62
CA ALA A 219 1.88 -46.21 31.38
C ALA A 219 2.67 -47.51 31.12
N ARG A 220 3.79 -47.45 30.40
CA ARG A 220 4.69 -48.60 30.20
C ARG A 220 5.37 -49.02 31.49
N GLU A 221 5.90 -48.08 32.27
CA GLU A 221 6.54 -48.36 33.56
C GLU A 221 5.56 -49.03 34.55
N ILE A 222 4.29 -48.60 34.58
CA ILE A 222 3.22 -49.25 35.37
C ILE A 222 2.88 -50.66 34.84
N GLN A 223 2.97 -50.87 33.53
CA GLN A 223 2.71 -52.18 32.92
C GLN A 223 3.85 -53.16 33.22
N GLU A 224 5.11 -52.73 33.08
CA GLU A 224 6.31 -53.52 33.41
C GLU A 224 6.34 -53.89 34.90
N ALA A 225 6.08 -52.93 35.81
CA ALA A 225 6.01 -53.19 37.25
C ALA A 225 4.90 -54.19 37.67
N LYS A 226 3.90 -54.43 36.81
CA LYS A 226 2.84 -55.44 37.03
C LYS A 226 3.17 -56.83 36.46
N PHE A 227 4.26 -56.98 35.71
CA PHE A 227 4.73 -58.27 35.21
C PHE A 227 5.87 -58.87 36.07
N ASP A 228 6.42 -58.09 37.00
CA ASP A 228 7.46 -58.51 37.96
C ASP A 228 6.89 -58.95 39.34
N GLU A 229 5.56 -58.91 39.55
CA GLU A 229 4.83 -59.50 40.69
C GLU A 229 4.20 -60.88 40.34
#